data_AF-A0A2P6NGH7-F1
#
_entry.id   AF-A0A2P6NGH7-F1
#
_cell.length_a   1.000
_cell.length_b   1.000
_cell.length_c   1.000
_cell.angle_alpha   90.00
_cell.angle_beta   90.00
_cell.angle_gamma   90.00
#
_symmetry.space_group_name_H-M   'P 1'
#
loop_
_entity.id
_entity.type
_entity.pdbx_description
1 polymer ?
#
loop_
_entity_poly.entity_id
_entity_poly.type
_entity_poly.pdbx_seq_one_letter_code
_entity_poly.pdbx_strand_id
1 'polypeptide(L)'
;SWNELFSFPHPINEWDTRIHGLMSAMVGMVILILAAVRPDVQAWYLYAWLIYGFLSRFLFGPKFDPQAWLVVLVIVPLLDLKPIFVPGPPKRFAQFCGLMASVISFILYMIPVRMAALWVLAMLVVLTIVQSIHGICVGCFMWHMMVVMGLLSEEMEARSTAEFKVRSPTDSAIGMSRTRTAEPINFKLQTIKDETSSV
;
A
#
# COMPACT_ATOMS: atom_id res chain seq x y z
N SER A 1 1.24 -8.27 18.13
CA SER A 1 1.13 -9.72 17.81
C SER A 1 1.70 -9.99 16.42
N TRP A 2 2.26 -11.16 16.10
CA TRP A 2 2.80 -11.48 14.75
C TRP A 2 1.79 -11.22 13.62
N ASN A 3 0.49 -11.34 13.91
CA ASN A 3 -0.59 -11.05 12.96
C ASN A 3 -0.79 -9.55 12.66
N GLU A 4 -0.33 -8.64 13.53
CA GLU A 4 -0.41 -7.20 13.31
C GLU A 4 0.76 -6.65 12.48
N LEU A 5 1.84 -7.43 12.34
CA LEU A 5 2.96 -7.11 11.46
C LEU A 5 2.63 -7.42 9.99
N PHE A 6 1.88 -8.51 9.75
CA PHE A 6 1.40 -8.89 8.41
C PHE A 6 0.06 -8.25 8.03
N SER A 7 -0.53 -7.43 8.91
CA SER A 7 -1.75 -6.71 8.57
C SER A 7 -1.42 -5.51 7.70
N PHE A 8 -1.89 -5.56 6.45
CA PHE A 8 -1.70 -4.46 5.52
C PHE A 8 -2.40 -3.20 6.07
N PRO A 9 -1.73 -2.04 6.10
CA PRO A 9 -2.31 -0.84 6.67
C PRO A 9 -3.50 -0.37 5.85
N HIS A 10 -4.60 -0.14 6.55
CA HIS A 10 -5.83 0.44 6.04
C HIS A 10 -6.18 1.63 6.93
N PRO A 11 -6.44 2.83 6.38
CA PRO A 11 -6.28 3.27 4.98
C PRO A 11 -4.82 3.57 4.58
N ILE A 12 -4.55 3.66 3.27
CA ILE A 12 -3.22 4.02 2.74
C ILE A 12 -3.23 5.40 2.09
N ASN A 13 -2.10 6.12 2.17
CA ASN A 13 -1.92 7.40 1.48
C ASN A 13 -1.59 7.17 -0.01
N GLU A 14 -2.34 7.83 -0.88
CA GLU A 14 -2.13 7.77 -2.32
C GLU A 14 -0.74 8.28 -2.73
N TRP A 15 -0.25 9.34 -2.08
CA TRP A 15 1.06 9.93 -2.37
C TRP A 15 2.21 8.95 -2.13
N ASP A 16 2.13 8.16 -1.06
CA ASP A 16 3.10 7.11 -0.77
C ASP A 16 3.09 6.02 -1.86
N THR A 17 1.93 5.74 -2.46
CA THR A 17 1.84 4.81 -3.59
C THR A 17 2.47 5.42 -4.86
N ARG A 18 2.22 6.69 -5.15
CA ARG A 18 2.75 7.39 -6.33
C ARG A 18 4.26 7.51 -6.29
N ILE A 19 4.83 7.83 -5.14
CA ILE A 19 6.28 7.97 -5.00
C ILE A 19 6.97 6.61 -5.09
N HIS A 20 6.41 5.57 -4.47
CA HIS A 20 6.93 4.21 -4.64
C HIS A 20 6.92 3.80 -6.12
N GLY A 21 5.83 4.07 -6.85
CA GLY A 21 5.77 3.82 -8.29
C GLY A 21 6.89 4.52 -9.07
N LEU A 22 7.27 5.74 -8.67
CA LEU A 22 8.32 6.52 -9.29
C LEU A 22 9.70 5.95 -8.96
N MET A 23 9.95 5.56 -7.71
CA MET A 23 11.20 4.93 -7.31
C MET A 23 11.40 3.57 -7.98
N SER A 24 10.37 2.73 -8.02
CA SER A 24 10.39 1.45 -8.73
C SER A 24 10.58 1.64 -10.24
N ALA A 25 9.95 2.66 -10.84
CA ALA A 25 10.17 3.04 -12.23
C ALA A 25 11.63 3.44 -12.48
N MET A 26 12.22 4.27 -11.60
CA MET A 26 13.62 4.68 -11.72
C MET A 26 14.57 3.48 -11.66
N VAL A 27 14.38 2.57 -10.71
CA VAL A 27 15.21 1.35 -10.62
C VAL A 27 15.04 0.49 -11.88
N GLY A 28 13.81 0.27 -12.34
CA GLY A 28 13.54 -0.48 -13.57
C GLY A 28 14.15 0.18 -14.81
N MET A 29 14.08 1.50 -14.92
CA MET A 29 14.72 2.26 -16.00
C MET A 29 16.24 2.11 -15.99
N VAL A 30 16.88 2.14 -14.81
CA VAL A 30 18.34 1.92 -14.70
C VAL A 30 18.70 0.52 -15.18
N ILE A 31 17.92 -0.51 -14.85
CA ILE A 31 18.13 -1.87 -15.35
C ILE A 31 18.03 -1.91 -16.89
N LEU A 32 17.01 -1.28 -17.47
CA LEU A 32 16.82 -1.24 -18.93
C LEU A 32 17.98 -0.51 -19.64
N ILE A 33 18.42 0.63 -19.10
CA ILE A 33 19.54 1.40 -19.66
C ILE A 33 20.84 0.59 -19.57
N LEU A 34 21.13 -0.03 -18.42
CA LEU A 34 22.31 -0.88 -18.28
C LEU A 34 22.29 -2.05 -19.26
N ALA A 35 21.14 -2.70 -19.44
CA ALA A 35 21.00 -3.79 -20.41
C ALA A 35 21.22 -3.32 -21.86
N ALA A 36 20.86 -2.09 -22.20
CA ALA A 36 21.04 -1.52 -23.54
C ALA A 36 22.49 -1.05 -23.80
N VAL A 37 23.14 -0.43 -22.82
CA VAL A 37 24.48 0.18 -23.01
C VAL A 37 25.61 -0.81 -22.67
N ARG A 38 25.43 -1.65 -21.65
CA ARG A 38 26.46 -2.57 -21.14
C ARG A 38 25.85 -3.95 -20.83
N PRO A 39 25.51 -4.74 -21.85
CA PRO A 39 24.91 -6.07 -21.67
C PRO A 39 25.82 -7.05 -20.91
N ASP A 40 27.13 -6.78 -20.86
CA ASP A 40 28.11 -7.58 -20.11
C ASP A 40 27.94 -7.47 -18.59
N VAL A 41 27.35 -6.38 -18.10
CA VAL A 41 27.16 -6.13 -16.67
C VAL A 41 25.93 -6.90 -16.17
N GLN A 42 26.14 -7.73 -15.16
CA GLN A 42 25.06 -8.49 -14.54
C GLN A 42 24.31 -7.63 -13.51
N ALA A 43 23.14 -7.11 -13.89
CA ALA A 43 22.28 -6.28 -13.05
C ALA A 43 21.42 -7.06 -12.02
N TRP A 44 21.83 -8.25 -11.59
CA TRP A 44 21.02 -9.12 -10.72
C TRP A 44 20.67 -8.46 -9.37
N TYR A 45 21.57 -7.63 -8.85
CA TYR A 45 21.37 -6.89 -7.60
C TYR A 45 20.24 -5.84 -7.69
N LEU A 46 20.04 -5.22 -8.85
CA LEU A 46 18.95 -4.27 -9.07
C LEU A 46 17.60 -4.97 -9.14
N TYR A 47 17.54 -6.16 -9.73
CA TYR A 47 16.33 -7.00 -9.69
C TYR A 47 16.00 -7.43 -8.27
N ALA A 48 17.00 -7.85 -7.48
CA ALA A 48 16.81 -8.20 -6.08
C ALA A 48 16.25 -7.02 -5.28
N TRP A 49 16.78 -5.80 -5.50
CA TRP A 49 16.26 -4.58 -4.88
C TRP A 49 14.81 -4.28 -5.29
N LEU A 50 14.49 -4.41 -6.59
CA LEU A 50 13.13 -4.19 -7.10
C LEU A 50 12.12 -5.17 -6.50
N ILE A 51 12.46 -6.47 -6.47
CA ILE A 51 11.64 -7.52 -5.86
C ILE A 51 11.46 -7.24 -4.36
N TYR A 52 12.54 -6.87 -3.67
CA TYR A 52 12.48 -6.53 -2.25
C TYR A 52 11.51 -5.39 -1.98
N GLY A 53 11.53 -4.32 -2.79
CA GLY A 53 10.61 -3.19 -2.64
C GLY A 53 9.13 -3.54 -2.87
N PHE A 54 8.82 -4.46 -3.81
CA PHE A 54 7.45 -4.95 -3.98
C PHE A 54 7.04 -5.92 -2.87
N LEU A 55 7.96 -6.76 -2.41
CA LEU A 55 7.73 -7.79 -1.39
C LEU A 55 7.52 -7.16 0.00
N SER A 56 8.35 -6.19 0.39
CA SER A 56 8.24 -5.44 1.63
C SER A 56 6.84 -4.84 1.76
N ARG A 57 6.35 -4.23 0.69
CA ARG A 57 5.09 -3.51 0.63
C ARG A 57 3.88 -4.45 0.56
N PHE A 58 4.01 -5.61 -0.09
CA PHE A 58 2.97 -6.64 -0.09
C PHE A 58 2.75 -7.27 1.31
N LEU A 59 3.83 -7.53 2.05
CA LEU A 59 3.80 -8.19 3.35
C LEU A 59 3.53 -7.23 4.52
N PHE A 60 4.21 -6.08 4.55
CA PHE A 60 4.24 -5.18 5.71
C PHE A 60 3.61 -3.80 5.42
N GLY A 61 3.26 -3.52 4.16
CA GLY A 61 2.87 -2.19 3.73
C GLY A 61 3.99 -1.15 3.87
N PRO A 62 3.67 0.15 4.01
CA PRO A 62 4.65 1.22 4.16
C PRO A 62 5.43 1.20 5.49
N LYS A 63 5.04 0.35 6.46
CA LYS A 63 5.61 0.36 7.82
C LYS A 63 7.09 -0.04 7.87
N PHE A 64 7.50 -0.98 7.00
CA PHE A 64 8.87 -1.51 6.94
C PHE A 64 9.64 -1.11 5.69
N ASP A 65 9.05 -0.27 4.83
CA ASP A 65 9.70 0.11 3.60
C ASP A 65 10.61 1.33 3.84
N PRO A 66 11.96 1.20 3.74
CA PRO A 66 12.87 2.31 3.97
C PRO A 66 12.66 3.45 2.97
N GLN A 67 12.10 3.17 1.79
CA GLN A 67 11.72 4.22 0.83
C GLN A 67 10.46 4.95 1.31
N ALA A 68 9.48 4.25 1.90
CA ALA A 68 8.31 4.90 2.50
C ALA A 68 8.68 5.79 3.69
N TRP A 69 9.70 5.43 4.47
CA TRP A 69 10.23 6.30 5.53
C TRP A 69 10.84 7.58 4.95
N LEU A 70 11.63 7.47 3.87
CA LEU A 70 12.15 8.62 3.15
C LEU A 70 11.01 9.52 2.63
N VAL A 71 9.94 8.91 2.13
CA VAL A 71 8.75 9.64 1.65
C VAL A 71 8.08 10.41 2.78
N VAL A 72 7.74 9.73 3.88
CA VAL A 72 6.98 10.34 4.99
C VAL A 72 7.82 11.38 5.75
N LEU A 73 9.12 11.14 5.91
CA LEU A 73 9.99 12.00 6.70
C LEU A 73 10.59 13.16 5.90
N VAL A 74 10.79 13.01 4.59
CA VAL A 74 11.48 14.02 3.76
C VAL A 74 10.55 14.61 2.72
N ILE A 75 9.82 13.80 1.95
CA ILE A 75 9.08 14.28 0.77
C ILE A 75 7.75 14.92 1.16
N VAL A 76 6.98 14.29 2.05
CA VAL A 76 5.69 14.79 2.53
C VAL A 76 5.81 16.17 3.21
N PRO A 77 6.75 16.40 4.15
CA PRO A 77 6.88 17.74 4.76
C PRO A 77 7.46 18.78 3.80
N LEU A 78 8.25 18.37 2.80
CA LEU A 78 8.87 19.30 1.85
C LEU A 78 7.91 19.80 0.77
N LEU A 79 6.90 18.99 0.41
CA LEU A 79 5.94 19.30 -0.65
C LEU A 79 4.54 19.69 -0.12
N ASP A 80 4.36 19.80 1.19
CA ASP A 80 3.09 20.10 1.89
C ASP A 80 1.89 19.31 1.34
N LEU A 81 2.13 18.02 1.07
CA LEU A 81 1.16 17.17 0.39
C LEU A 81 0.08 16.74 1.38
N LYS A 82 -1.15 17.22 1.14
CA LYS A 82 -2.32 16.76 1.89
C LYS A 82 -2.53 15.25 1.64
N PRO A 83 -2.59 14.41 2.68
CA PRO A 83 -2.74 12.97 2.52
C PRO A 83 -4.12 12.64 1.95
N ILE A 84 -4.15 11.90 0.84
CA ILE A 84 -5.37 11.38 0.20
C ILE A 84 -5.46 9.90 0.56
N PHE A 85 -6.54 9.51 1.21
CA PHE A 85 -6.69 8.15 1.72
C PHE A 85 -7.52 7.31 0.76
N VAL A 86 -6.98 6.15 0.39
CA VAL A 86 -7.61 5.21 -0.55
C VAL A 86 -7.75 3.82 0.09
N PRO A 87 -8.70 2.99 -0.38
CA PRO A 87 -8.88 1.63 0.10
C PRO A 87 -7.62 0.79 -0.09
N GLY A 88 -7.22 0.12 0.99
CA GLY A 88 -6.07 -0.78 1.02
C GLY A 88 -6.21 -2.10 0.23
N PRO A 89 -7.38 -2.79 0.18
CA PRO A 89 -7.45 -4.10 -0.46
C PRO A 89 -7.10 -4.10 -1.96
N PRO A 90 -7.66 -3.21 -2.81
CA PRO A 90 -7.35 -3.21 -4.23
C PRO A 90 -5.90 -2.80 -4.51
N LYS A 91 -5.31 -1.97 -3.64
CA LYS A 91 -3.89 -1.57 -3.75
C LYS A 91 -2.95 -2.72 -3.41
N ARG A 92 -3.30 -3.54 -2.42
CA ARG A 92 -2.52 -4.74 -2.07
C ARG A 92 -2.50 -5.77 -3.19
N PHE A 93 -3.63 -5.94 -3.89
CA PHE A 93 -3.69 -6.77 -5.09
C PHE A 93 -2.78 -6.23 -6.20
N ALA A 94 -2.80 -4.92 -6.46
CA ALA A 94 -1.90 -4.32 -7.44
C ALA A 94 -0.41 -4.53 -7.10
N GLN A 95 -0.04 -4.45 -5.82
CA GLN A 95 1.33 -4.72 -5.35
C GLN A 95 1.72 -6.19 -5.58
N PHE A 96 0.80 -7.13 -5.40
CA PHE A 96 1.03 -8.55 -5.68
C PHE A 96 1.30 -8.79 -7.18
N CYS A 97 0.52 -8.17 -8.06
CA CYS A 97 0.76 -8.27 -9.51
C CYS A 97 2.14 -7.70 -9.90
N GLY A 98 2.53 -6.55 -9.31
CA GLY A 98 3.85 -5.95 -9.52
C GLY A 98 4.99 -6.87 -9.04
N LEU A 99 4.83 -7.47 -7.86
CA LEU A 99 5.77 -8.47 -7.33
C LEU A 99 5.90 -9.65 -8.29
N MET A 100 4.79 -10.25 -8.72
CA MET A 100 4.81 -11.36 -9.67
C MET A 100 5.53 -10.99 -10.97
N ALA A 101 5.20 -9.84 -11.56
CA ALA A 101 5.84 -9.38 -12.80
C ALA A 101 7.35 -9.17 -12.62
N SER A 102 7.79 -8.59 -11.50
CA SER A 102 9.21 -8.41 -11.20
C SER A 102 9.97 -9.73 -11.01
N VAL A 103 9.35 -10.72 -10.34
CA VAL A 103 9.92 -12.05 -10.14
C VAL A 103 9.98 -12.83 -11.46
N ILE A 104 8.91 -12.79 -12.26
CA ILE A 104 8.89 -13.41 -13.61
C ILE A 104 10.01 -12.81 -14.46
N SER A 105 10.13 -11.48 -14.48
CA SER A 105 11.19 -10.80 -15.21
C SER A 105 12.58 -11.23 -14.73
N PHE A 106 12.78 -11.40 -13.42
CA PHE A 106 14.07 -11.85 -12.88
C PHE A 106 14.39 -13.31 -13.25
N ILE A 107 13.41 -14.21 -13.22
CA ILE A 107 13.58 -15.60 -13.64
C ILE A 107 13.95 -15.66 -15.13
N LEU A 108 13.23 -14.91 -15.98
CA LEU A 108 13.52 -14.82 -17.41
C LEU A 108 14.91 -14.21 -17.68
N TYR A 109 15.39 -13.35 -16.78
CA TYR A 109 16.72 -12.74 -16.87
C TYR A 109 17.85 -13.73 -16.50
N MET A 110 17.59 -14.68 -15.59
CA MET A 110 18.54 -15.73 -15.21
C MET A 110 18.65 -16.84 -16.27
N ILE A 111 17.59 -17.04 -17.04
CA ILE A 111 17.58 -17.92 -18.23
C ILE A 111 18.17 -17.12 -19.42
N PRO A 112 18.79 -17.75 -20.43
CA PRO A 112 19.30 -17.06 -21.63
C PRO A 112 18.24 -16.34 -22.50
N VAL A 113 17.04 -16.08 -22.01
CA VAL A 113 15.93 -15.38 -22.69
C VAL A 113 15.82 -13.91 -22.26
N ARG A 114 16.96 -13.21 -22.21
CA ARG A 114 17.07 -11.84 -21.67
C ARG A 114 16.14 -10.82 -22.34
N MET A 115 15.86 -10.96 -23.64
CA MET A 115 14.94 -10.04 -24.34
C MET A 115 13.52 -10.10 -23.77
N ALA A 116 13.02 -11.30 -23.45
CA ALA A 116 11.69 -11.46 -22.87
C ALA A 116 11.62 -10.83 -21.46
N ALA A 117 12.69 -10.97 -20.66
CA ALA A 117 12.80 -10.30 -19.35
C ALA A 117 12.68 -8.78 -19.50
N LEU A 118 13.41 -8.19 -20.44
CA LEU A 118 13.41 -6.72 -20.64
C LEU A 118 12.04 -6.22 -21.07
N TRP A 119 11.29 -6.96 -21.89
CA TRP A 119 9.91 -6.60 -22.26
C TRP A 119 8.95 -6.61 -21.07
N VAL A 120 9.03 -7.64 -20.22
CA VAL A 120 8.20 -7.72 -19.00
C VAL A 120 8.55 -6.57 -18.06
N LEU A 121 9.85 -6.29 -17.86
CA LEU A 121 10.29 -5.18 -17.03
C LEU A 121 9.87 -3.82 -17.60
N ALA A 122 9.99 -3.62 -18.91
CA ALA A 122 9.57 -2.39 -19.58
C ALA A 122 8.07 -2.16 -19.41
N MET A 123 7.25 -3.20 -19.55
CA MET A 123 5.82 -3.11 -19.25
C MET A 123 5.56 -2.71 -17.80
N LEU A 124 6.23 -3.36 -16.85
CA LEU A 124 6.12 -2.99 -15.43
C LEU A 124 6.47 -1.52 -15.19
N VAL A 125 7.58 -1.03 -15.76
CA VAL A 125 8.04 0.36 -15.64
C VAL A 125 7.02 1.34 -16.20
N VAL A 126 6.46 1.07 -17.38
CA VAL A 126 5.42 1.92 -17.97
C VAL A 126 4.20 1.99 -17.06
N LEU A 127 3.74 0.85 -16.53
CA LEU A 127 2.61 0.77 -15.61
C LEU A 127 2.85 1.56 -14.32
N THR A 128 4.06 1.49 -13.75
CA THR A 128 4.39 2.25 -12.54
C THR A 128 4.53 3.75 -12.80
N ILE A 129 5.05 4.16 -13.97
CA ILE A 129 5.09 5.57 -14.38
C ILE A 129 3.67 6.14 -14.54
N VAL A 130 2.77 5.41 -15.22
CA VAL A 130 1.37 5.83 -15.37
C VAL A 130 0.71 6.00 -14.01
N GLN A 131 0.94 5.06 -13.08
CA GLN A 131 0.45 5.16 -11.71
C GLN A 131 0.96 6.42 -11.00
N SER A 132 2.24 6.74 -11.14
CA SER A 132 2.84 7.90 -10.49
C SER A 132 2.32 9.22 -11.05
N ILE A 133 2.21 9.34 -12.38
CA ILE A 133 1.80 10.58 -13.05
C ILE A 133 0.29 10.78 -12.99
N HIS A 134 -0.50 9.78 -13.38
CA HIS A 134 -1.95 9.91 -13.54
C HIS A 134 -2.75 9.43 -12.32
N GLY A 135 -2.12 8.73 -11.36
CA GLY A 135 -2.83 8.10 -10.24
C GLY A 135 -3.61 6.84 -10.64
N ILE A 136 -3.67 6.51 -11.93
CA ILE A 136 -4.43 5.38 -12.49
C ILE A 136 -3.63 4.09 -12.33
N CYS A 137 -4.17 3.18 -11.52
CA CYS A 137 -3.56 1.88 -11.27
C CYS A 137 -4.23 0.81 -12.12
N VAL A 138 -3.49 0.20 -13.03
CA VAL A 138 -4.00 -0.92 -13.84
C VAL A 138 -4.43 -2.09 -12.94
N GLY A 139 -3.73 -2.35 -11.83
CA GLY A 139 -4.16 -3.35 -10.85
C GLY A 139 -5.49 -3.01 -10.17
N CYS A 140 -5.74 -1.74 -9.86
CA CYS A 140 -7.06 -1.32 -9.35
C CYS A 140 -8.15 -1.43 -10.42
N PHE A 141 -7.84 -1.16 -11.68
CA PHE A 141 -8.77 -1.35 -12.79
C PHE A 141 -9.13 -2.84 -12.99
N MET A 142 -8.14 -3.73 -12.93
CA MET A 142 -8.38 -5.18 -12.97
C MET A 142 -9.25 -5.64 -11.79
N TRP A 143 -9.00 -5.13 -10.59
CA TRP A 143 -9.84 -5.41 -9.43
C TRP A 143 -11.29 -4.96 -9.65
N HIS A 144 -11.49 -3.74 -10.14
CA HIS A 144 -12.83 -3.24 -10.45
C HIS A 144 -13.54 -4.12 -11.49
N MET A 145 -12.81 -4.58 -12.50
CA MET A 145 -13.34 -5.51 -13.49
C MET A 145 -13.77 -6.85 -12.85
N MET A 146 -12.99 -7.39 -11.92
CA MET A 146 -13.35 -8.62 -11.19
C MET A 146 -14.60 -8.43 -10.32
N VAL A 147 -14.77 -7.24 -9.71
CA VAL A 147 -15.98 -6.89 -8.94
C VAL A 147 -17.19 -6.83 -9.87
N VAL A 148 -17.09 -6.14 -11.01
CA VAL A 148 -18.19 -6.03 -11.99
C VAL A 148 -18.58 -7.39 -12.58
N MET A 149 -17.62 -8.30 -12.73
CA MET A 149 -17.88 -9.68 -13.19
C MET A 149 -18.45 -10.60 -12.09
N GLY A 150 -18.54 -10.14 -10.84
CA GLY A 150 -19.06 -10.94 -9.72
C GLY A 150 -18.15 -12.10 -9.28
N LEU A 151 -16.85 -12.05 -9.58
CA LEU A 151 -15.89 -13.09 -9.16
C LEU A 151 -15.43 -12.93 -7.70
N LEU A 152 -15.72 -11.80 -7.06
CA LEU A 152 -15.27 -11.49 -5.71
C LEU A 152 -16.28 -11.89 -4.64
N SER A 153 -15.79 -12.34 -3.48
CA SER A 153 -16.62 -12.55 -2.29
C SER A 153 -17.18 -11.22 -1.78
N GLU A 154 -18.44 -11.21 -1.34
CA GLU A 154 -19.14 -10.05 -0.79
C GLU A 154 -18.34 -9.34 0.32
N GLU A 155 -17.60 -10.10 1.12
CA GLU A 155 -16.75 -9.55 2.19
C GLU A 155 -15.62 -8.66 1.64
N MET A 156 -15.00 -9.08 0.53
CA MET A 156 -13.89 -8.34 -0.09
C MET A 156 -14.40 -7.10 -0.83
N GLU A 157 -15.59 -7.19 -1.42
CA GLU A 157 -16.27 -6.06 -2.02
C GLU A 157 -16.61 -5.00 -0.95
N ALA A 158 -17.24 -5.40 0.16
CA ALA A 158 -17.59 -4.51 1.26
C ALA A 158 -16.36 -3.84 1.88
N ARG A 159 -15.23 -4.56 2.04
CA ARG A 159 -13.96 -3.97 2.50
C ARG A 159 -13.35 -2.98 1.52
N SER A 160 -13.65 -3.10 0.22
CA SER A 160 -13.12 -2.22 -0.81
C SER A 160 -13.87 -0.88 -0.91
N THR A 161 -15.18 -0.88 -0.58
CA THR A 161 -16.06 0.30 -0.60
C THR A 161 -16.27 0.94 0.78
N ALA A 162 -15.80 0.31 1.86
CA ALA A 162 -15.89 0.85 3.21
C ALA A 162 -15.25 2.25 3.33
N GLU A 163 -15.97 3.18 3.94
CA GLU A 163 -15.48 4.54 4.21
C GLU A 163 -14.51 4.52 5.40
N PHE A 164 -13.30 5.07 5.21
CA PHE A 164 -12.24 5.03 6.22
C PHE A 164 -12.20 6.33 7.03
N LYS A 165 -12.37 6.23 8.35
CA LYS A 165 -12.16 7.37 9.26
C LYS A 165 -10.66 7.57 9.50
N VAL A 166 -10.10 8.63 8.94
CA VAL A 166 -8.72 9.05 9.22
C VAL A 166 -8.65 9.54 10.66
N ARG A 167 -7.82 8.90 11.49
CA ARG A 167 -7.56 9.38 12.84
C ARG A 167 -6.70 10.63 12.73
N SER A 168 -7.24 11.79 13.07
CA SER A 168 -6.51 13.05 12.92
C SER A 168 -5.40 13.13 13.98
N PRO A 169 -4.33 13.92 13.75
CA PRO A 169 -3.28 14.16 14.76
C PRO A 169 -3.85 14.63 16.12
N THR A 170 -5.01 15.29 16.11
CA THR A 170 -5.71 15.75 17.31
C THR A 170 -6.22 14.60 18.19
N ASP A 171 -6.59 13.45 17.60
CA ASP A 171 -7.06 12.28 18.36
C ASP A 171 -5.94 11.60 19.15
N SER A 172 -4.68 11.74 18.70
CA SER A 172 -3.50 11.24 19.42
C SER A 172 -3.18 12.10 20.66
N ALA A 173 -3.42 13.41 20.60
CA ALA A 173 -3.25 14.30 21.75
C ALA A 173 -4.33 14.07 22.82
N ILE A 174 -5.57 13.79 22.40
CA ILE A 174 -6.68 13.48 23.32
C ILE A 174 -6.48 12.10 23.99
N GLY A 175 -5.86 11.14 23.29
CA GLY A 175 -5.47 9.84 23.87
C GLY A 175 -4.35 9.92 24.91
N MET A 176 -3.41 10.87 24.74
CA MET A 176 -2.30 11.09 25.67
C MET A 176 -2.72 11.84 26.95
N SER A 177 -3.78 12.65 26.88
CA SER A 177 -4.30 13.41 28.03
C SER A 177 -5.24 12.59 28.93
N ARG A 178 -5.76 11.44 28.46
CA ARG A 178 -6.77 10.67 29.21
C ARG A 178 -6.18 9.65 30.21
N THR A 179 -4.85 9.53 30.29
CA THR A 179 -4.15 8.62 31.22
C THR A 179 -3.63 9.30 32.50
N ARG A 180 -4.00 10.54 32.83
CA ARG A 180 -3.53 11.23 34.06
C ARG A 180 -4.58 11.69 35.08
N THR A 181 -5.83 11.21 35.05
CA THR A 181 -6.77 11.47 36.16
C THR A 181 -7.72 10.30 36.37
N ALA A 182 -7.23 9.23 37.00
CA ALA A 182 -8.06 8.42 37.90
C ALA A 182 -7.73 8.95 39.30
N GLU A 183 -8.65 9.65 39.98
CA GLU A 183 -9.64 9.10 40.92
C GLU A 183 -10.59 10.24 41.40
N PRO A 184 -11.63 9.98 42.21
CA PRO A 184 -12.79 9.11 42.05
C PRO A 184 -14.09 9.94 41.96
N ILE A 185 -15.11 9.50 41.21
CA ILE A 185 -16.45 10.08 41.34
C ILE A 185 -17.47 8.96 41.54
N ASN A 186 -17.96 8.88 42.77
CA ASN A 186 -19.15 8.17 43.20
C ASN A 186 -20.36 8.62 42.35
N PHE A 187 -21.07 7.67 41.73
CA PHE A 187 -22.42 7.94 41.28
C PHE A 187 -23.33 6.73 41.51
N LYS A 188 -24.27 6.93 42.43
CA LYS A 188 -25.31 6.02 42.90
C LYS A 188 -26.47 6.10 41.90
N LEU A 189 -26.89 5.00 41.29
CA LEU A 189 -28.10 4.96 40.44
C LEU A 189 -28.76 3.57 40.46
N GLN A 190 -29.77 3.41 41.31
CA GLN A 190 -30.96 2.56 41.13
C GLN A 190 -32.06 3.29 41.91
N THR A 191 -33.22 3.62 41.37
CA THR A 191 -34.16 2.74 40.67
C THR A 191 -35.06 3.54 39.72
N ILE A 192 -35.44 2.86 38.64
CA ILE A 192 -36.40 3.27 37.61
C ILE A 192 -37.80 3.30 38.24
N LYS A 193 -38.52 4.41 38.07
CA LYS A 193 -39.95 4.55 38.35
C LYS A 193 -40.63 4.96 37.04
N ASP A 194 -41.54 4.12 36.58
CA ASP A 194 -42.71 4.38 35.74
C ASP A 194 -43.51 3.05 35.80
N GLU A 195 -44.51 2.89 36.66
CA GLU A 195 -45.94 3.14 36.38
C GLU A 195 -46.28 2.81 34.91
N THR A 196 -47.14 1.83 34.59
CA THR A 196 -48.58 1.87 34.92
C THR A 196 -49.27 0.52 34.61
N SER A 197 -50.19 0.11 35.50
CA SER A 197 -51.50 -0.55 35.28
C SER A 197 -51.67 -1.78 34.37
N SER A 198 -52.18 -2.90 34.92
CA SER A 198 -53.57 -3.36 34.70
C SER A 198 -53.85 -4.76 35.29
N VAL A 199 -54.92 -4.82 36.10
CA VAL A 199 -55.71 -5.96 36.62
C VAL A 199 -55.06 -6.92 37.61
#